data_AF-A0A2D0S8V0-F1
#
_entry.id   AF-A0A2D0S8V0-F1
#
_cell.length_a   1.000
_cell.length_b   1.000
_cell.length_c   1.000
_cell.angle_alpha   90.00
_cell.angle_beta   90.00
_cell.angle_gamma   90.00
#
_symmetry.space_group_name_H-M   'P 1'
#
loop_
_entity.id
_entity.type
_entity.pdbx_description
1 polymer ?
#
loop_
_entity_poly.entity_id
_entity_poly.type
_entity_poly.pdbx_seq_one_letter_code
_entity_poly.pdbx_strand_id
1 'polypeptide(L)'
;MESRMEMRQVLVKNFHLVSYNRFDSRGEDDDDDKREDSLAERSVRNIDTGGDTSWSRYYRLAAVCLTLLCVLLISAVLVLWVKFNNLTTENTDLQTHYSKLLLAHRTGYENMTFDRDQLQTNYNNLIVERDQLQTNYKNLIVERDQLQTNYKNLIVERDRLQMNYNNLTIERDRLQTSYNNLTINIDWLQTSYNNLTVERDRIQMNSNKLTVKIDQLQSSYNNLTVERDRLQTSYNNLTTERDQLQTSYNNLTVERDRLQTSYNNLTTERDQLQNSYNNLTVERGRLQTSYNNLTMVREKDQEKCKELTNKLETLQTNYSTMANQKDQLQKERDVLRNRLEELAAQGREGWVYFSPNLYFISTEKKSWTEGRQDCKKNGAELVTIKTKEEQEFLVQQLGSDKAWIGLNDRNTEGTWKWVDGTALTTAYWVPGEPNDMDNEDCAEIWGFPDKQGWNDRPCNGKVRWICEKPSQTLP
;
A
#
# COMPACT_ATOMS: atom_id res chain seq x y z
N MET A 1 43.19 1.84 89.52
CA MET A 1 43.79 2.39 90.75
C MET A 1 44.90 1.44 91.17
N GLU A 2 46.14 1.76 90.80
CA GLU A 2 47.32 1.14 91.38
C GLU A 2 47.94 2.12 92.39
N SER A 3 48.44 1.61 93.51
CA SER A 3 49.30 2.38 94.43
C SER A 3 50.09 1.44 95.32
N ARG A 4 51.32 1.13 94.90
CA ARG A 4 52.42 0.76 95.79
C ARG A 4 53.49 1.84 95.70
N MET A 5 53.71 2.56 96.80
CA MET A 5 54.95 3.24 97.17
C MET A 5 54.87 3.42 98.69
N GLU A 6 55.70 2.74 99.46
CA GLU A 6 57.04 3.17 99.93
C GLU A 6 57.00 4.26 101.02
N MET A 7 57.96 4.44 101.93
CA MET A 7 58.95 3.63 102.67
C MET A 7 59.93 4.66 103.31
N ARG A 8 60.47 4.40 104.52
CA ARG A 8 61.68 5.02 105.16
C ARG A 8 61.47 6.18 106.17
N GLN A 9 62.59 6.56 106.81
CA GLN A 9 62.75 7.12 108.18
C GLN A 9 63.73 8.35 108.22
N VAL A 10 64.17 8.76 109.43
CA VAL A 10 65.31 9.69 109.79
C VAL A 10 64.93 11.20 109.74
N LEU A 11 65.35 12.12 110.63
CA LEU A 11 66.19 12.13 111.88
C LEU A 11 65.32 12.12 113.18
N VAL A 12 65.77 12.04 114.45
CA VAL A 12 67.08 12.06 115.19
C VAL A 12 67.59 13.41 115.78
N LYS A 13 67.70 13.45 117.14
CA LYS A 13 68.53 14.29 118.07
C LYS A 13 68.04 15.63 118.70
N ASN A 14 67.92 15.57 120.03
CA ASN A 14 68.50 16.43 121.10
C ASN A 14 68.01 17.87 121.41
N PHE A 15 67.74 18.11 122.71
CA PHE A 15 68.36 19.19 123.51
C PHE A 15 68.43 18.81 125.02
N HIS A 16 69.09 19.62 125.88
CA HIS A 16 69.58 19.28 127.24
C HIS A 16 69.00 20.14 128.39
N LEU A 17 69.18 19.67 129.65
CA LEU A 17 69.35 20.35 130.98
C LEU A 17 68.48 19.64 132.07
N VAL A 18 68.83 19.30 133.33
CA VAL A 18 70.03 19.28 134.25
C VAL A 18 69.73 19.99 135.59
N SER A 19 69.58 19.23 136.69
CA SER A 19 69.85 19.62 138.12
C SER A 19 69.32 18.58 139.14
N TYR A 20 69.83 18.37 140.37
CA TYR A 20 71.21 18.45 140.93
C TYR A 20 71.26 17.89 142.39
N ASN A 21 72.09 16.88 142.69
CA ASN A 21 72.63 16.50 144.04
C ASN A 21 71.63 16.15 145.19
N ARG A 22 71.99 15.54 146.34
CA ARG A 22 73.23 14.96 146.96
C ARG A 22 72.77 13.79 147.90
N PHE A 23 73.53 13.05 148.73
CA PHE A 23 74.92 13.09 149.23
C PHE A 23 75.41 11.64 149.58
N ASP A 24 76.44 11.49 150.42
CA ASP A 24 77.19 10.25 150.74
C ASP A 24 77.98 10.43 152.08
N SER A 25 78.42 9.34 152.75
CA SER A 25 79.54 9.29 153.75
C SER A 25 79.76 7.88 154.36
N ARG A 26 80.96 7.61 154.90
CA ARG A 26 81.56 6.27 155.08
C ARG A 26 82.68 6.23 156.15
N GLY A 27 83.00 5.04 156.68
CA GLY A 27 84.18 4.72 157.53
C GLY A 27 83.94 4.77 159.05
N GLU A 28 84.85 4.33 159.94
CA GLU A 28 86.01 3.40 159.83
C GLU A 28 86.54 3.09 161.26
N ASP A 29 87.14 1.90 161.45
CA ASP A 29 88.26 1.46 162.33
C ASP A 29 88.35 1.64 163.89
N ASP A 30 88.70 0.52 164.54
CA ASP A 30 89.81 0.24 165.52
C ASP A 30 89.90 0.60 167.05
N ASP A 31 90.63 -0.32 167.72
CA ASP A 31 91.60 -0.27 168.85
C ASP A 31 91.29 -0.19 170.38
N ASP A 32 91.52 -1.34 171.04
CA ASP A 32 92.62 -1.71 172.00
C ASP A 32 92.76 -1.15 173.47
N ASP A 33 93.64 -1.86 174.19
CA ASP A 33 94.44 -1.60 175.41
C ASP A 33 94.03 -2.25 176.76
N LYS A 34 95.02 -2.30 177.68
CA LYS A 34 95.29 -3.37 178.66
C LYS A 34 95.70 -2.81 180.06
N ARG A 35 96.32 -3.67 180.89
CA ARG A 35 97.00 -3.46 182.22
C ARG A 35 96.06 -3.63 183.42
N GLU A 36 96.39 -4.31 184.53
CA GLU A 36 97.63 -4.64 185.27
C GLU A 36 98.17 -3.59 186.27
N ASP A 37 98.91 -4.09 187.27
CA ASP A 37 99.59 -3.44 188.40
C ASP A 37 98.74 -2.82 189.55
N SER A 38 99.22 -2.72 190.81
CA SER A 38 100.19 -3.57 191.56
C SER A 38 100.18 -3.32 193.09
N LEU A 39 100.78 -4.28 193.82
CA LEU A 39 101.44 -4.27 195.15
C LEU A 39 101.49 -3.02 196.06
N ALA A 40 101.35 -3.24 197.38
CA ALA A 40 102.15 -2.57 198.45
C ALA A 40 102.13 -3.33 199.80
N GLU A 41 103.21 -3.26 200.59
CA GLU A 41 103.35 -3.82 201.95
C GLU A 41 103.19 -2.76 203.06
N ARG A 42 103.03 -3.15 204.35
CA ARG A 42 103.88 -2.56 205.43
C ARG A 42 103.90 -3.22 206.84
N SER A 43 105.13 -3.54 207.28
CA SER A 43 105.79 -3.27 208.59
C SER A 43 105.17 -3.57 209.98
N VAL A 44 106.06 -4.03 210.88
CA VAL A 44 105.88 -4.31 212.33
C VAL A 44 106.45 -3.18 213.23
N ARG A 45 105.92 -2.96 214.45
CA ARG A 45 106.68 -2.56 215.68
C ARG A 45 105.90 -2.70 217.01
N ASN A 46 106.58 -2.53 218.15
CA ASN A 46 106.21 -3.02 219.50
C ASN A 46 105.98 -1.93 220.58
N ILE A 47 105.38 -2.33 221.73
CA ILE A 47 105.59 -1.98 223.17
C ILE A 47 104.69 -2.93 224.02
N ASP A 48 104.92 -3.48 225.23
CA ASP A 48 105.66 -3.22 226.51
C ASP A 48 104.87 -2.44 227.61
N THR A 49 104.97 -2.64 228.96
CA THR A 49 105.83 -3.45 229.88
C THR A 49 105.06 -3.94 231.14
N GLY A 50 105.54 -4.93 231.92
CA GLY A 50 105.57 -4.84 233.42
C GLY A 50 105.02 -5.96 234.37
N GLY A 51 105.90 -6.50 235.25
CA GLY A 51 105.62 -7.13 236.59
C GLY A 51 105.04 -8.56 236.66
N ASP A 52 105.27 -9.44 237.66
CA ASP A 52 106.23 -9.50 238.81
C ASP A 52 106.45 -11.00 239.24
N THR A 53 106.89 -11.34 240.47
CA THR A 53 107.81 -12.49 240.74
C THR A 53 107.41 -13.59 241.78
N SER A 54 107.96 -14.81 241.58
CA SER A 54 108.23 -15.94 242.54
C SER A 54 107.05 -16.64 243.28
N TRP A 55 106.88 -17.97 243.26
CA TRP A 55 107.70 -19.00 243.96
C TRP A 55 107.53 -20.46 243.42
N SER A 56 108.61 -21.25 243.46
CA SER A 56 108.70 -22.72 243.71
C SER A 56 107.87 -23.80 242.92
N ARG A 57 108.56 -24.48 241.98
CA ARG A 57 108.61 -25.96 241.77
C ARG A 57 107.34 -26.80 241.39
N TYR A 58 106.81 -26.75 240.15
CA TYR A 58 105.96 -27.85 239.61
C TYR A 58 105.96 -28.11 238.07
N TYR A 59 106.86 -27.52 237.28
CA TYR A 59 106.81 -27.55 235.81
C TYR A 59 107.54 -28.74 235.12
N ARG A 60 106.87 -29.89 234.91
CA ARG A 60 107.36 -30.94 233.96
C ARG A 60 106.32 -31.70 233.10
N LEU A 61 105.01 -31.49 233.24
CA LEU A 61 104.00 -32.24 232.46
C LEU A 61 103.35 -31.47 231.29
N ALA A 62 103.28 -30.13 231.32
CA ALA A 62 102.39 -29.36 230.45
C ALA A 62 102.83 -29.24 228.96
N ALA A 63 104.12 -29.41 228.66
CA ALA A 63 104.68 -29.05 227.34
C ALA A 63 104.25 -29.97 226.17
N VAL A 64 103.80 -31.20 226.45
CA VAL A 64 103.52 -32.21 225.42
C VAL A 64 102.16 -32.00 224.72
N CYS A 65 101.19 -31.38 225.39
CA CYS A 65 99.82 -31.27 224.88
C CYS A 65 99.64 -30.17 223.81
N LEU A 66 100.51 -29.15 223.80
CA LEU A 66 100.29 -27.92 223.03
C LEU A 66 100.75 -28.04 221.56
N THR A 67 101.77 -28.83 221.28
CA THR A 67 102.30 -29.07 219.93
C THR A 67 101.34 -29.87 219.04
N LEU A 68 100.65 -30.87 219.62
CA LEU A 68 99.61 -31.66 218.96
C LEU A 68 98.47 -30.80 218.41
N LEU A 69 98.12 -29.72 219.12
CA LEU A 69 97.00 -28.85 218.78
C LEU A 69 97.26 -28.05 217.48
N CYS A 70 98.49 -27.58 217.26
CA CYS A 70 98.86 -26.88 216.03
C CYS A 70 98.79 -27.78 214.77
N VAL A 71 99.18 -29.05 214.89
CA VAL A 71 99.15 -30.00 213.75
C VAL A 71 97.70 -30.31 213.34
N LEU A 72 96.79 -30.44 214.31
CA LEU A 72 95.35 -30.62 214.07
C LEU A 72 94.72 -29.40 213.39
N LEU A 73 95.13 -28.18 213.76
CA LEU A 73 94.63 -26.95 213.13
C LEU A 73 95.08 -26.80 211.66
N ILE A 74 96.36 -27.05 211.35
CA ILE A 74 96.88 -26.90 209.98
C ILE A 74 96.24 -27.94 209.03
N SER A 75 96.07 -29.18 209.48
CA SER A 75 95.39 -30.22 208.70
C SER A 75 93.90 -29.92 208.48
N ALA A 76 93.20 -29.35 209.48
CA ALA A 76 91.83 -28.87 209.29
C ALA A 76 91.73 -27.74 208.26
N VAL A 77 92.67 -26.77 208.25
CA VAL A 77 92.70 -25.68 207.26
C VAL A 77 92.95 -26.20 205.84
N LEU A 78 93.85 -27.18 205.66
CA LEU A 78 94.09 -27.79 204.35
C LEU A 78 92.86 -28.55 203.83
N VAL A 79 92.17 -29.31 204.69
CA VAL A 79 90.91 -29.99 204.33
C VAL A 79 89.82 -28.97 203.98
N LEU A 80 89.72 -27.86 204.71
CA LEU A 80 88.80 -26.77 204.40
C LEU A 80 89.15 -26.08 203.07
N TRP A 81 90.43 -25.87 202.75
CA TRP A 81 90.87 -25.28 201.48
C TRP A 81 90.56 -26.21 200.28
N VAL A 82 90.85 -27.51 200.40
CA VAL A 82 90.48 -28.49 199.36
C VAL A 82 88.96 -28.54 199.18
N LYS A 83 88.19 -28.54 200.28
CA LYS A 83 86.72 -28.54 200.21
C LYS A 83 86.15 -27.23 199.66
N PHE A 84 86.75 -26.09 199.98
CA PHE A 84 86.36 -24.78 199.43
C PHE A 84 86.66 -24.69 197.93
N ASN A 85 87.83 -25.17 197.49
CA ASN A 85 88.16 -25.25 196.06
C ASN A 85 87.18 -26.19 195.34
N ASN A 86 86.89 -27.37 195.89
CA ASN A 86 85.93 -28.30 195.28
C ASN A 86 84.51 -27.70 195.18
N LEU A 87 84.02 -27.05 196.23
CA LEU A 87 82.75 -26.31 196.21
C LEU A 87 82.77 -25.12 195.24
N THR A 88 83.92 -24.48 195.05
CA THR A 88 84.08 -23.40 194.07
C THR A 88 84.02 -23.96 192.66
N THR A 89 84.71 -25.07 192.37
CA THR A 89 84.64 -25.80 191.10
C THR A 89 83.21 -26.25 190.80
N GLU A 90 82.54 -26.93 191.75
CA GLU A 90 81.14 -27.36 191.63
C GLU A 90 80.20 -26.19 191.35
N ASN A 91 80.39 -25.04 192.00
CA ASN A 91 79.60 -23.83 191.74
C ASN A 91 79.89 -23.24 190.35
N THR A 92 81.15 -23.20 189.90
CA THR A 92 81.48 -22.75 188.53
C THR A 92 80.97 -23.71 187.46
N ASP A 93 80.97 -25.02 187.72
CA ASP A 93 80.38 -26.02 186.82
C ASP A 93 78.85 -25.92 186.81
N LEU A 94 78.20 -25.67 187.94
CA LEU A 94 76.75 -25.45 188.03
C LEU A 94 76.33 -24.15 187.32
N GLN A 95 77.08 -23.06 187.50
CA GLN A 95 76.89 -21.82 186.74
C GLN A 95 77.12 -22.03 185.23
N THR A 96 78.14 -22.81 184.85
CA THR A 96 78.43 -23.18 183.47
C THR A 96 77.32 -24.06 182.88
N HIS A 97 76.73 -24.96 183.65
CA HIS A 97 75.61 -25.80 183.22
C HIS A 97 74.33 -24.98 183.08
N TYR A 98 74.04 -24.08 184.04
CA TYR A 98 72.87 -23.22 184.00
C TYR A 98 72.94 -22.19 182.85
N SER A 99 74.10 -21.60 182.59
CA SER A 99 74.31 -20.72 181.42
C SER A 99 74.21 -21.48 180.08
N LYS A 100 74.74 -22.70 179.98
CA LYS A 100 74.53 -23.58 178.81
C LYS A 100 73.05 -23.93 178.61
N LEU A 101 72.31 -24.21 179.68
CA LEU A 101 70.88 -24.52 179.61
C LEU A 101 70.04 -23.30 179.22
N LEU A 102 70.34 -22.13 179.79
CA LEU A 102 69.71 -20.85 179.40
C LEU A 102 70.00 -20.50 177.94
N LEU A 103 71.22 -20.71 177.46
CA LEU A 103 71.58 -20.50 176.06
C LEU A 103 70.82 -21.47 175.15
N ALA A 104 70.79 -22.76 175.48
CA ALA A 104 70.05 -23.77 174.71
C ALA A 104 68.54 -23.48 174.65
N HIS A 105 67.93 -23.05 175.77
CA HIS A 105 66.52 -22.64 175.79
C HIS A 105 66.29 -21.34 175.00
N ARG A 106 67.21 -20.37 175.07
CA ARG A 106 67.14 -19.13 174.28
C ARG A 106 67.19 -19.45 172.79
N THR A 107 68.21 -20.18 172.34
CA THR A 107 68.37 -20.58 170.93
C THR A 107 67.22 -21.46 170.45
N GLY A 108 66.67 -22.34 171.30
CA GLY A 108 65.46 -23.11 170.99
C GLY A 108 64.23 -22.22 170.78
N TYR A 109 64.05 -21.18 171.59
CA TYR A 109 62.98 -20.20 171.44
C TYR A 109 63.18 -19.28 170.22
N GLU A 110 64.41 -18.84 169.98
CA GLU A 110 64.79 -18.03 168.81
C GLU A 110 64.56 -18.80 167.50
N ASN A 111 64.98 -20.08 167.44
CA ASN A 111 64.71 -20.96 166.30
C ASN A 111 63.20 -21.18 166.09
N MET A 112 62.45 -21.50 167.15
CA MET A 112 61.00 -21.72 167.04
C MET A 112 60.23 -20.43 166.68
N THR A 113 60.76 -19.26 167.05
CA THR A 113 60.25 -17.94 166.63
C THR A 113 60.57 -17.69 165.15
N PHE A 114 61.78 -18.01 164.71
CA PHE A 114 62.17 -17.95 163.30
C PHE A 114 61.32 -18.89 162.43
N ASP A 115 61.13 -20.14 162.84
CA ASP A 115 60.27 -21.11 162.14
C ASP A 115 58.82 -20.62 162.03
N ARG A 116 58.27 -20.03 163.10
CA ARG A 116 56.95 -19.38 163.09
C ARG A 116 56.89 -18.25 162.07
N ASP A 117 57.91 -17.39 162.02
CA ASP A 117 57.92 -16.21 161.15
C ASP A 117 58.19 -16.56 159.68
N GLN A 118 58.95 -17.64 159.42
CA GLN A 118 59.05 -18.29 158.11
C GLN A 118 57.69 -18.89 157.69
N LEU A 119 57.00 -19.63 158.57
CA LEU A 119 55.67 -20.17 158.29
C LEU A 119 54.63 -19.06 158.05
N GLN A 120 54.67 -17.97 158.81
CA GLN A 120 53.80 -16.81 158.59
C GLN A 120 54.10 -16.11 157.26
N THR A 121 55.37 -16.00 156.88
CA THR A 121 55.78 -15.46 155.58
C THR A 121 55.28 -16.34 154.43
N ASN A 122 55.45 -17.66 154.54
CA ASN A 122 54.95 -18.62 153.55
C ASN A 122 53.41 -18.62 153.46
N TYR A 123 52.71 -18.50 154.59
CA TYR A 123 51.25 -18.35 154.61
C TYR A 123 50.79 -17.05 153.92
N ASN A 124 51.47 -15.93 154.17
CA ASN A 124 51.19 -14.65 153.51
C ASN A 124 51.46 -14.74 151.99
N ASN A 125 52.52 -15.41 151.56
CA ASN A 125 52.83 -15.63 150.15
C ASN A 125 51.74 -16.48 149.46
N LEU A 126 51.30 -17.58 150.09
CA LEU A 126 50.20 -18.42 149.59
C LEU A 126 48.87 -17.67 149.49
N ILE A 127 48.62 -16.68 150.36
CA ILE A 127 47.48 -15.75 150.24
C ILE A 127 47.59 -14.91 148.97
N VAL A 128 48.76 -14.33 148.68
CA VAL A 128 49.00 -13.52 147.48
C VAL A 128 48.87 -14.38 146.21
N GLU A 129 49.44 -15.59 146.20
CA GLU A 129 49.29 -16.53 145.09
C GLU A 129 47.83 -16.93 144.84
N ARG A 130 47.08 -17.24 145.90
CA ARG A 130 45.63 -17.52 145.82
C ARG A 130 44.86 -16.37 145.20
N ASP A 131 45.13 -15.14 145.63
CA ASP A 131 44.39 -13.95 145.18
C ASP A 131 44.77 -13.55 143.75
N GLN A 132 46.03 -13.78 143.35
CA GLN A 132 46.45 -13.70 141.95
C GLN A 132 45.78 -14.77 141.08
N LEU A 133 45.72 -16.03 141.54
CA LEU A 133 45.02 -17.10 140.83
C LEU A 133 43.51 -16.83 140.71
N GLN A 134 42.87 -16.30 141.76
CA GLN A 134 41.46 -15.90 141.72
C GLN A 134 41.24 -14.73 140.75
N THR A 135 42.20 -13.83 140.60
CA THR A 135 42.16 -12.73 139.62
C THR A 135 42.35 -13.26 138.19
N ASN A 136 43.32 -14.14 137.96
CA ASN A 136 43.51 -14.81 136.67
C ASN A 136 42.26 -15.62 136.25
N TYR A 137 41.62 -16.30 137.19
CA TYR A 137 40.37 -17.04 136.96
C TYR A 137 39.19 -16.12 136.57
N LYS A 138 39.06 -14.94 137.21
CA LYS A 138 38.08 -13.92 136.82
C LYS A 138 38.34 -13.39 135.40
N ASN A 139 39.60 -13.15 135.05
CA ASN A 139 39.98 -12.69 133.70
C ASN A 139 39.65 -13.75 132.63
N LEU A 140 39.97 -15.03 132.88
CA LEU A 140 39.63 -16.14 131.99
C LEU A 140 38.10 -16.31 131.80
N ILE A 141 37.29 -15.99 132.81
CA ILE A 141 35.82 -15.93 132.66
C ILE A 141 35.40 -14.82 131.68
N VAL A 142 35.97 -13.62 131.80
CA VAL A 142 35.69 -12.49 130.88
C VAL A 142 36.14 -12.80 129.45
N GLU A 143 37.32 -13.40 129.27
CA GLU A 143 37.82 -13.84 127.96
C GLU A 143 36.92 -14.91 127.34
N ARG A 144 36.49 -15.92 128.12
CA ARG A 144 35.52 -16.95 127.68
C ARG A 144 34.21 -16.32 127.22
N ASP A 145 33.67 -15.36 127.97
CA ASP A 145 32.36 -14.76 127.68
C ASP A 145 32.44 -13.79 126.48
N GLN A 146 33.58 -13.13 126.28
CA GLN A 146 33.87 -12.39 125.05
C GLN A 146 34.02 -13.33 123.85
N LEU A 147 34.72 -14.46 123.98
CA LEU A 147 34.85 -15.47 122.91
C LEU A 147 33.49 -16.09 122.57
N GLN A 148 32.64 -16.38 123.56
CA GLN A 148 31.28 -16.86 123.32
C GLN A 148 30.42 -15.82 122.61
N THR A 149 30.61 -14.53 122.90
CA THR A 149 29.94 -13.42 122.20
C THR A 149 30.43 -13.28 120.76
N ASN A 150 31.74 -13.35 120.53
CA ASN A 150 32.34 -13.34 119.19
C ASN A 150 31.84 -14.53 118.35
N TYR A 151 31.73 -15.72 118.95
CA TYR A 151 31.18 -16.92 118.30
C TYR A 151 29.71 -16.77 117.91
N LYS A 152 28.87 -16.17 118.77
CA LYS A 152 27.47 -15.83 118.44
C LYS A 152 27.40 -14.85 117.26
N ASN A 153 28.26 -13.83 117.23
CA ASN A 153 28.30 -12.85 116.14
C ASN A 153 28.74 -13.49 114.81
N LEU A 154 29.72 -14.42 114.85
CA LEU A 154 30.15 -15.19 113.68
C LEU A 154 29.05 -16.12 113.13
N ILE A 155 28.18 -16.67 113.99
CA ILE A 155 26.98 -17.40 113.56
C ILE A 155 26.01 -16.48 112.80
N VAL A 156 25.75 -15.28 113.32
CA VAL A 156 24.85 -14.31 112.68
C VAL A 156 25.38 -13.87 111.30
N GLU A 157 26.67 -13.56 111.19
CA GLU A 157 27.26 -13.18 109.89
C GLU A 157 27.36 -14.36 108.91
N ARG A 158 27.60 -15.61 109.39
CA ARG A 158 27.48 -16.82 108.56
C ARG A 158 26.07 -16.95 107.97
N ASP A 159 25.04 -16.79 108.79
CA ASP A 159 23.65 -16.98 108.37
C ASP A 159 23.20 -15.85 107.43
N ARG A 160 23.67 -14.62 107.66
CA ARG A 160 23.53 -13.49 106.73
C ARG A 160 24.21 -13.74 105.38
N LEU A 161 25.43 -14.29 105.38
CA LEU A 161 26.13 -14.69 104.15
C LEU A 161 25.39 -15.81 103.41
N GLN A 162 24.81 -16.78 104.13
CA GLN A 162 23.97 -17.83 103.54
C GLN A 162 22.70 -17.26 102.90
N MET A 163 22.03 -16.29 103.53
CA MET A 163 20.91 -15.58 102.91
C MET A 163 21.33 -14.82 101.64
N ASN A 164 22.47 -14.13 101.66
CA ASN A 164 22.99 -13.44 100.48
C ASN A 164 23.33 -14.42 99.35
N TYR A 165 23.94 -15.57 99.66
CA TYR A 165 24.22 -16.63 98.69
C TYR A 165 22.94 -17.21 98.07
N ASN A 166 21.91 -17.46 98.89
CA ASN A 166 20.61 -17.94 98.43
C ASN A 166 19.95 -16.92 97.49
N ASN A 167 19.99 -15.62 97.83
CA ASN A 167 19.46 -14.56 96.99
C ASN A 167 20.21 -14.45 95.64
N LEU A 168 21.55 -14.51 95.66
CA LEU A 168 22.37 -14.53 94.43
C LEU A 168 22.08 -15.76 93.56
N THR A 169 21.78 -16.90 94.17
CA THR A 169 21.35 -18.13 93.46
C THR A 169 20.01 -17.90 92.74
N ILE A 170 19.04 -17.27 93.40
CA ILE A 170 17.74 -16.92 92.79
C ILE A 170 17.91 -15.92 91.63
N GLU A 171 18.74 -14.89 91.78
CA GLU A 171 19.00 -13.92 90.70
C GLU A 171 19.75 -14.54 89.52
N ARG A 172 20.71 -15.44 89.75
CA ARG A 172 21.35 -16.23 88.69
C ARG A 172 20.30 -17.03 87.90
N ASP A 173 19.36 -17.68 88.58
CA ASP A 173 18.37 -18.54 87.92
C ASP A 173 17.30 -17.72 87.18
N ARG A 174 16.98 -16.52 87.68
CA ARG A 174 16.19 -15.50 86.95
C ARG A 174 16.90 -15.04 85.67
N LEU A 175 18.20 -14.73 85.75
CA LEU A 175 19.02 -14.34 84.59
C LEU A 175 19.13 -15.48 83.57
N GLN A 176 19.34 -16.72 84.01
CA GLN A 176 19.35 -17.90 83.13
C GLN A 176 18.00 -18.09 82.43
N THR A 177 16.88 -17.89 83.13
CA THR A 177 15.53 -17.92 82.53
C THR A 177 15.36 -16.82 81.48
N SER A 178 15.83 -15.61 81.75
CA SER A 178 15.81 -14.48 80.80
C SER A 178 16.67 -14.77 79.56
N TYR A 179 17.87 -15.32 79.74
CA TYR A 179 18.77 -15.73 78.65
C TYR A 179 18.15 -16.83 77.76
N ASN A 180 17.51 -17.83 78.36
CA ASN A 180 16.83 -18.89 77.62
C ASN A 180 15.69 -18.33 76.76
N ASN A 181 14.87 -17.42 77.34
CA ASN A 181 13.80 -16.75 76.61
C ASN A 181 14.34 -15.86 75.47
N LEU A 182 15.47 -15.18 75.66
CA LEU A 182 16.11 -14.38 74.62
C LEU A 182 16.65 -15.26 73.48
N THR A 183 17.26 -16.41 73.80
CA THR A 183 17.70 -17.41 72.81
C THR A 183 16.51 -17.87 71.95
N ILE A 184 15.40 -18.26 72.58
CA ILE A 184 14.16 -18.64 71.88
C ILE A 184 13.67 -17.51 70.96
N ASN A 185 13.66 -16.26 71.43
CA ASN A 185 13.25 -15.11 70.61
C ASN A 185 14.17 -14.90 69.39
N ILE A 186 15.48 -15.17 69.51
CA ILE A 186 16.43 -15.11 68.39
C ILE A 186 16.10 -16.20 67.35
N ASP A 187 15.79 -17.43 67.78
CA ASP A 187 15.41 -18.52 66.86
C ASP A 187 14.09 -18.22 66.12
N TRP A 188 13.10 -17.63 66.79
CA TRP A 188 11.87 -17.14 66.16
C TRP A 188 12.13 -16.02 65.14
N LEU A 189 13.01 -15.06 65.47
CA LEU A 189 13.39 -13.97 64.55
C LEU A 189 14.16 -14.49 63.34
N GLN A 190 15.08 -15.44 63.53
CA GLN A 190 15.82 -16.08 62.43
C GLN A 190 14.87 -16.87 61.51
N THR A 191 13.88 -17.57 62.08
CA THR A 191 12.84 -18.27 61.32
C THR A 191 11.98 -17.29 60.52
N SER A 192 11.59 -16.16 61.12
CA SER A 192 10.84 -15.09 60.44
C SER A 192 11.65 -14.48 59.29
N TYR A 193 12.93 -14.17 59.50
CA TYR A 193 13.85 -13.66 58.49
C TYR A 193 14.02 -14.64 57.31
N ASN A 194 14.15 -15.95 57.59
CA ASN A 194 14.24 -16.98 56.57
C ASN A 194 12.96 -17.04 55.71
N ASN A 195 11.77 -16.94 56.34
CA ASN A 195 10.50 -16.91 55.61
C ASN A 195 10.35 -15.65 54.73
N LEU A 196 10.74 -14.47 55.25
CA LEU A 196 10.76 -13.22 54.47
C LEU A 196 11.75 -13.28 53.30
N THR A 197 12.88 -13.97 53.47
CA THR A 197 13.87 -14.23 52.40
C THR A 197 13.24 -15.06 51.28
N VAL A 198 12.52 -16.13 51.61
CA VAL A 198 11.81 -16.98 50.63
C VAL A 198 10.71 -16.22 49.87
N GLU A 199 9.89 -15.43 50.56
CA GLU A 199 8.83 -14.65 49.90
C GLU A 199 9.39 -13.51 49.04
N ARG A 200 10.49 -12.85 49.44
CA ARG A 200 11.23 -11.91 48.58
C ARG A 200 11.66 -12.58 47.28
N ASP A 201 12.25 -13.77 47.37
CA ASP A 201 12.78 -14.48 46.19
C ASP A 201 11.66 -15.01 45.29
N ARG A 202 10.52 -15.38 45.88
CA ARG A 202 9.26 -15.71 45.18
C ARG A 202 8.69 -14.49 44.44
N ILE A 203 8.69 -13.31 45.06
CA ILE A 203 8.30 -12.04 44.44
C ILE A 203 9.25 -11.71 43.28
N GLN A 204 10.57 -11.87 43.45
CA GLN A 204 11.55 -11.66 42.38
C GLN A 204 11.32 -12.61 41.19
N MET A 205 11.06 -13.90 41.43
CA MET A 205 10.69 -14.84 40.36
C MET A 205 9.42 -14.41 39.61
N ASN A 206 8.42 -13.87 40.31
CA ASN A 206 7.19 -13.37 39.69
C ASN A 206 7.42 -12.08 38.89
N SER A 207 8.28 -11.17 39.38
CA SER A 207 8.72 -9.98 38.66
C SER A 207 9.46 -10.33 37.36
N ASN A 208 10.39 -11.28 37.42
CA ASN A 208 11.13 -11.76 36.25
C ASN A 208 10.18 -12.39 35.21
N LYS A 209 9.20 -13.20 35.66
CA LYS A 209 8.15 -13.77 34.79
C LYS A 209 7.25 -12.71 34.16
N LEU A 210 6.97 -11.61 34.86
CA LEU A 210 6.19 -10.50 34.31
C LEU A 210 6.99 -9.72 33.26
N THR A 211 8.29 -9.50 33.50
CA THR A 211 9.21 -8.88 32.53
C THR A 211 9.22 -9.64 31.21
N VAL A 212 9.44 -10.96 31.24
CA VAL A 212 9.42 -11.82 30.03
C VAL A 212 8.07 -11.75 29.29
N LYS A 213 6.94 -11.61 30.01
CA LYS A 213 5.63 -11.40 29.37
C LYS A 213 5.49 -10.02 28.71
N ILE A 214 6.08 -8.98 29.30
CA ILE A 214 6.12 -7.64 28.70
C ILE A 214 6.96 -7.67 27.42
N ASP A 215 8.13 -8.33 27.43
CA ASP A 215 8.98 -8.48 26.24
C ASP A 215 8.28 -9.24 25.09
N GLN A 216 7.53 -10.30 25.44
CA GLN A 216 6.69 -11.05 24.50
C GLN A 216 5.55 -10.19 23.91
N LEU A 217 4.87 -9.39 24.74
CA LEU A 217 3.82 -8.48 24.30
C LEU A 217 4.37 -7.36 23.40
N GLN A 218 5.53 -6.78 23.75
CA GLN A 218 6.21 -5.78 22.94
C GLN A 218 6.64 -6.35 21.58
N SER A 219 7.15 -7.59 21.56
CA SER A 219 7.51 -8.29 20.32
C SER A 219 6.28 -8.53 19.43
N SER A 220 5.16 -8.93 20.02
CA SER A 220 3.88 -9.10 19.31
C SER A 220 3.34 -7.78 18.74
N TYR A 221 3.40 -6.70 19.54
CA TYR A 221 3.02 -5.35 19.11
C TYR A 221 3.88 -4.82 17.96
N ASN A 222 5.20 -5.06 18.01
CA ASN A 222 6.12 -4.68 16.92
C ASN A 222 5.77 -5.44 15.62
N ASN A 223 5.48 -6.74 15.70
CA ASN A 223 5.04 -7.53 14.54
C ASN A 223 3.70 -7.03 13.96
N LEU A 224 2.71 -6.75 14.82
CA LEU A 224 1.43 -6.17 14.39
C LEU A 224 1.58 -4.80 13.73
N THR A 225 2.56 -4.01 14.17
CA THR A 225 2.91 -2.72 13.55
C THR A 225 3.45 -2.91 12.13
N VAL A 226 4.34 -3.89 11.92
CA VAL A 226 4.86 -4.24 10.59
C VAL A 226 3.76 -4.76 9.66
N GLU A 227 2.84 -5.60 10.16
CA GLU A 227 1.71 -6.08 9.34
C GLU A 227 0.71 -4.97 8.99
N ARG A 228 0.44 -4.02 9.90
CA ARG A 228 -0.33 -2.81 9.58
C ARG A 228 0.30 -2.03 8.44
N ASP A 229 1.62 -1.84 8.46
CA ASP A 229 2.32 -1.03 7.46
C ASP A 229 2.44 -1.75 6.10
N ARG A 230 2.51 -3.09 6.11
CA ARG A 230 2.34 -3.94 4.92
C ARG A 230 0.93 -3.80 4.32
N LEU A 231 -0.11 -3.85 5.15
CA LEU A 231 -1.49 -3.68 4.71
C LEU A 231 -1.76 -2.26 4.17
N GLN A 232 -1.20 -1.22 4.81
CA GLN A 232 -1.28 0.16 4.30
C GLN A 232 -0.60 0.31 2.93
N THR A 233 0.55 -0.34 2.74
CA THR A 233 1.25 -0.36 1.45
C THR A 233 0.41 -1.05 0.38
N SER A 234 -0.18 -2.20 0.69
CA SER A 234 -1.10 -2.93 -0.20
C SER A 234 -2.33 -2.10 -0.58
N TYR A 235 -2.94 -1.41 0.40
CA TYR A 235 -4.07 -0.50 0.17
C TYR A 235 -3.72 0.66 -0.76
N ASN A 236 -2.53 1.25 -0.60
CA ASN A 236 -2.06 2.34 -1.47
C ASN A 236 -1.83 1.85 -2.92
N ASN A 237 -1.31 0.63 -3.09
CA ASN A 237 -1.14 0.01 -4.41
C ASN A 237 -2.51 -0.25 -5.08
N LEU A 238 -3.45 -0.89 -4.38
CA LEU A 238 -4.82 -1.13 -4.87
C LEU A 238 -5.56 0.18 -5.22
N THR A 239 -5.32 1.25 -4.45
CA THR A 239 -5.85 2.59 -4.75
C THR A 239 -5.28 3.12 -6.08
N THR A 240 -3.98 2.90 -6.33
CA THR A 240 -3.30 3.31 -7.57
C THR A 240 -3.80 2.49 -8.77
N GLU A 241 -3.97 1.17 -8.62
CA GLU A 241 -4.53 0.27 -9.64
C GLU A 241 -5.96 0.64 -10.01
N ARG A 242 -6.81 0.96 -9.01
CA ARG A 242 -8.17 1.48 -9.22
C ARG A 242 -8.17 2.75 -10.06
N ASP A 243 -7.26 3.69 -9.80
CA ASP A 243 -7.23 4.98 -10.49
C ASP A 243 -6.67 4.86 -11.93
N GLN A 244 -5.77 3.90 -12.16
CA GLN A 244 -5.37 3.47 -13.51
C GLN A 244 -6.54 2.82 -14.27
N LEU A 245 -7.30 1.93 -13.63
CA LEU A 245 -8.50 1.31 -14.20
C LEU A 245 -9.58 2.35 -14.53
N GLN A 246 -9.82 3.33 -13.65
CA GLN A 246 -10.74 4.44 -13.91
C GLN A 246 -10.29 5.28 -15.10
N THR A 247 -8.98 5.54 -15.22
CA THR A 247 -8.40 6.25 -16.38
C THR A 247 -8.60 5.45 -17.68
N SER A 248 -8.38 4.13 -17.64
CA SER A 248 -8.62 3.24 -18.78
C SER A 248 -10.10 3.20 -19.18
N TYR A 249 -11.02 3.16 -18.21
CA TYR A 249 -12.46 3.21 -18.43
C TYR A 249 -12.91 4.53 -19.08
N ASN A 250 -12.36 5.66 -18.62
CA ASN A 250 -12.62 6.97 -19.20
C ASN A 250 -12.15 7.04 -20.67
N ASN A 251 -10.97 6.50 -20.96
CA ASN A 251 -10.45 6.44 -22.34
C ASN A 251 -11.32 5.55 -23.25
N LEU A 252 -11.74 4.37 -22.77
CA LEU A 252 -12.66 3.48 -23.49
C LEU A 252 -14.02 4.13 -23.74
N THR A 253 -14.49 4.97 -22.82
CA THR A 253 -15.71 5.76 -22.97
C THR A 253 -15.58 6.77 -24.11
N VAL A 254 -14.45 7.48 -24.20
CA VAL A 254 -14.15 8.40 -25.31
C VAL A 254 -14.03 7.67 -26.65
N GLU A 255 -13.40 6.50 -26.71
CA GLU A 255 -13.32 5.71 -27.95
C GLU A 255 -14.68 5.16 -28.39
N ARG A 256 -15.54 4.73 -27.46
CA ARG A 256 -16.94 4.37 -27.76
C ARG A 256 -17.67 5.54 -28.41
N ASP A 257 -17.52 6.75 -27.88
CA ASP A 257 -18.24 7.94 -28.36
C ASP A 257 -17.69 8.44 -29.71
N ARG A 258 -16.38 8.26 -29.96
CA ARG A 258 -15.76 8.41 -31.30
C ARG A 258 -16.33 7.41 -32.30
N LEU A 259 -16.42 6.14 -31.94
CA LEU A 259 -17.00 5.09 -32.79
C LEU A 259 -18.49 5.34 -33.08
N GLN A 260 -19.27 5.77 -32.08
CA GLN A 260 -20.68 6.15 -32.26
C GLN A 260 -20.82 7.34 -33.22
N THR A 261 -19.93 8.33 -33.13
CA THR A 261 -19.89 9.46 -34.07
C THR A 261 -19.57 8.99 -35.50
N SER A 262 -18.58 8.11 -35.65
CA SER A 262 -18.23 7.52 -36.96
C SER A 262 -19.37 6.68 -37.56
N TYR A 263 -20.10 5.94 -36.72
CA TYR A 263 -21.28 5.17 -37.14
C TYR A 263 -22.42 6.08 -37.62
N ASN A 264 -22.67 7.19 -36.94
CA ASN A 264 -23.68 8.17 -37.33
C ASN A 264 -23.34 8.84 -38.68
N ASN A 265 -22.06 9.13 -38.91
CA ASN A 265 -21.57 9.66 -40.19
C ASN A 265 -21.76 8.65 -41.33
N LEU A 266 -21.30 7.40 -41.15
CA LEU A 266 -21.49 6.32 -42.13
C LEU A 266 -22.97 6.04 -42.44
N THR A 267 -23.84 6.15 -41.42
CA THR A 267 -25.31 6.07 -41.59
C THR A 267 -25.83 7.20 -42.48
N THR A 268 -25.33 8.42 -42.30
CA THR A 268 -25.67 9.59 -43.11
C THR A 268 -25.17 9.45 -44.56
N GLU A 269 -23.93 8.99 -44.75
CA GLU A 269 -23.34 8.73 -46.08
C GLU A 269 -24.11 7.64 -46.84
N ARG A 270 -24.49 6.54 -46.17
CA ARG A 270 -25.36 5.50 -46.72
C ARG A 270 -26.68 6.07 -47.22
N ASP A 271 -27.33 6.94 -46.45
CA ASP A 271 -28.63 7.51 -46.80
C ASP A 271 -28.53 8.55 -47.93
N GLN A 272 -27.41 9.27 -48.02
CA GLN A 272 -27.09 10.07 -49.21
C GLN A 272 -26.88 9.19 -50.45
N LEU A 273 -26.15 8.07 -50.33
CA LEU A 273 -25.95 7.11 -51.41
C LEU A 273 -27.28 6.50 -51.88
N GLN A 274 -28.16 6.13 -50.94
CA GLN A 274 -29.49 5.57 -51.23
C GLN A 274 -30.36 6.59 -51.99
N ASN A 275 -30.33 7.86 -51.59
CA ASN A 275 -31.02 8.93 -52.33
C ASN A 275 -30.44 9.13 -53.74
N SER A 276 -29.11 9.08 -53.89
CA SER A 276 -28.46 9.14 -55.22
C SER A 276 -28.83 7.93 -56.11
N TYR A 277 -28.91 6.73 -55.54
CA TYR A 277 -29.36 5.52 -56.24
C TYR A 277 -30.83 5.59 -56.65
N ASN A 278 -31.69 6.12 -55.78
CA ASN A 278 -33.11 6.35 -56.09
C ASN A 278 -33.26 7.34 -57.25
N ASN A 279 -32.49 8.44 -57.24
CA ASN A 279 -32.47 9.41 -58.33
C ASN A 279 -31.96 8.80 -59.65
N LEU A 280 -30.85 8.03 -59.63
CA LEU A 280 -30.38 7.29 -60.81
C LEU A 280 -31.43 6.29 -61.33
N THR A 281 -32.20 5.67 -60.44
CA THR A 281 -33.26 4.74 -60.82
C THR A 281 -34.41 5.45 -61.54
N VAL A 282 -34.77 6.66 -61.10
CA VAL A 282 -35.75 7.52 -61.77
C VAL A 282 -35.24 8.02 -63.13
N GLU A 283 -33.98 8.48 -63.21
CA GLU A 283 -33.39 8.91 -64.48
C GLU A 283 -33.24 7.76 -65.48
N ARG A 284 -32.86 6.56 -65.04
CA ARG A 284 -32.88 5.36 -65.88
C ARG A 284 -34.29 5.07 -66.40
N GLY A 285 -35.32 5.27 -65.58
CA GLY A 285 -36.72 5.17 -66.01
C GLY A 285 -37.08 6.18 -67.09
N ARG A 286 -36.74 7.46 -66.88
CA ARG A 286 -36.91 8.54 -67.87
C ARG A 286 -36.20 8.24 -69.20
N LEU A 287 -34.96 7.75 -69.12
CA LEU A 287 -34.16 7.37 -70.28
C LEU A 287 -34.76 6.17 -71.02
N GLN A 288 -35.31 5.17 -70.30
CA GLN A 288 -36.01 4.05 -70.91
C GLN A 288 -37.30 4.49 -71.62
N THR A 289 -38.08 5.41 -71.03
CA THR A 289 -39.25 6.01 -71.71
C THR A 289 -38.84 6.77 -72.97
N SER A 290 -37.75 7.55 -72.91
CA SER A 290 -37.20 8.26 -74.07
C SER A 290 -36.75 7.29 -75.18
N TYR A 291 -36.03 6.22 -74.82
CA TYR A 291 -35.60 5.17 -75.75
C TYR A 291 -36.79 4.44 -76.40
N ASN A 292 -37.82 4.13 -75.63
CA ASN A 292 -39.04 3.49 -76.15
C ASN A 292 -39.79 4.43 -77.13
N ASN A 293 -39.87 5.72 -76.81
CA ASN A 293 -40.47 6.72 -77.71
C ASN A 293 -39.67 6.88 -79.01
N LEU A 294 -38.33 6.95 -78.93
CA LEU A 294 -37.44 6.99 -80.11
C LEU A 294 -37.52 5.70 -80.95
N THR A 295 -37.68 4.55 -80.30
CA THR A 295 -37.91 3.24 -80.94
C THR A 295 -39.22 3.24 -81.74
N MET A 296 -40.31 3.70 -81.15
CA MET A 296 -41.61 3.85 -81.82
C MET A 296 -41.58 4.87 -82.98
N VAL A 297 -40.86 5.98 -82.83
CA VAL A 297 -40.66 6.96 -83.92
C VAL A 297 -39.86 6.33 -85.07
N ARG A 298 -38.74 5.67 -84.77
CA ARG A 298 -37.92 4.95 -85.76
C ARG A 298 -38.74 3.90 -86.52
N GLU A 299 -39.57 3.13 -85.83
CA GLU A 299 -40.43 2.10 -86.46
C GLU A 299 -41.48 2.72 -87.38
N LYS A 300 -42.12 3.82 -86.95
CA LYS A 300 -43.05 4.60 -87.77
C LYS A 300 -42.38 5.23 -89.00
N ASP A 301 -41.18 5.77 -88.84
CA ASP A 301 -40.41 6.36 -89.95
C ASP A 301 -39.90 5.27 -90.90
N GLN A 302 -39.53 4.10 -90.40
CA GLN A 302 -39.14 2.94 -91.22
C GLN A 302 -40.32 2.37 -92.01
N GLU A 303 -41.51 2.28 -91.41
CA GLU A 303 -42.75 1.89 -92.11
C GLU A 303 -43.15 2.93 -93.16
N LYS A 304 -43.01 4.23 -92.86
CA LYS A 304 -43.24 5.30 -93.84
C LYS A 304 -42.20 5.31 -94.96
N CYS A 305 -40.94 4.98 -94.68
CA CYS A 305 -39.93 4.78 -95.73
C CYS A 305 -40.30 3.60 -96.63
N LYS A 306 -40.78 2.48 -96.07
CA LYS A 306 -41.29 1.33 -96.83
C LYS A 306 -42.50 1.71 -97.71
N GLU A 307 -43.42 2.53 -97.19
CA GLU A 307 -44.53 3.09 -97.97
C GLU A 307 -44.03 3.95 -99.15
N LEU A 308 -43.02 4.80 -98.93
CA LEU A 308 -42.39 5.58 -100.00
C LEU A 308 -41.65 4.70 -101.01
N THR A 309 -40.95 3.65 -100.59
CA THR A 309 -40.29 2.70 -101.50
C THR A 309 -41.30 1.99 -102.39
N ASN A 310 -42.38 1.44 -101.83
CA ASN A 310 -43.44 0.80 -102.60
C ASN A 310 -44.06 1.79 -103.62
N LYS A 311 -44.25 3.06 -103.23
CA LYS A 311 -44.72 4.13 -104.12
C LYS A 311 -43.71 4.47 -105.23
N LEU A 312 -42.42 4.45 -104.92
CA LEU A 312 -41.35 4.69 -105.90
C LEU A 312 -41.26 3.55 -106.92
N GLU A 313 -41.30 2.29 -106.47
CA GLU A 313 -41.35 1.11 -107.36
C GLU A 313 -42.59 1.12 -108.26
N THR A 314 -43.75 1.51 -107.71
CA THR A 314 -44.98 1.73 -108.49
C THR A 314 -44.79 2.83 -109.52
N LEU A 315 -44.16 3.95 -109.16
CA LEU A 315 -43.91 5.07 -110.07
C LEU A 315 -42.91 4.69 -111.19
N GLN A 316 -41.88 3.91 -110.86
CA GLN A 316 -40.90 3.37 -111.81
C GLN A 316 -41.55 2.38 -112.78
N THR A 317 -42.46 1.54 -112.28
CA THR A 317 -43.26 0.60 -113.11
C THR A 317 -44.19 1.37 -114.06
N ASN A 318 -44.88 2.41 -113.57
CA ASN A 318 -45.69 3.28 -114.42
C ASN A 318 -44.83 4.02 -115.46
N TYR A 319 -43.63 4.48 -115.09
CA TYR A 319 -42.71 5.15 -116.00
C TYR A 319 -42.18 4.20 -117.10
N SER A 320 -41.82 2.96 -116.76
CA SER A 320 -41.39 1.97 -117.76
C SER A 320 -42.55 1.53 -118.67
N THR A 321 -43.78 1.42 -118.15
CA THR A 321 -44.99 1.24 -118.96
C THR A 321 -45.21 2.40 -119.95
N MET A 322 -45.10 3.66 -119.49
CA MET A 322 -45.22 4.82 -120.37
C MET A 322 -44.08 4.92 -121.40
N ALA A 323 -42.86 4.50 -121.03
CA ALA A 323 -41.74 4.41 -121.98
C ALA A 323 -42.01 3.36 -123.07
N ASN A 324 -42.49 2.17 -122.70
CA ASN A 324 -42.89 1.13 -123.64
C ASN A 324 -44.04 1.60 -124.57
N GLN A 325 -45.04 2.30 -124.03
CA GLN A 325 -46.14 2.89 -124.82
C GLN A 325 -45.64 3.98 -125.78
N LYS A 326 -44.70 4.83 -125.35
CA LYS A 326 -44.05 5.82 -126.20
C LYS A 326 -43.30 5.15 -127.35
N ASP A 327 -42.53 4.10 -127.09
CA ASP A 327 -41.78 3.38 -128.12
C ASP A 327 -42.69 2.57 -129.07
N GLN A 328 -43.86 2.14 -128.60
CA GLN A 328 -44.93 1.56 -129.44
C GLN A 328 -45.46 2.62 -130.43
N LEU A 329 -45.89 3.78 -129.92
CA LEU A 329 -46.39 4.90 -130.73
C LEU A 329 -45.33 5.48 -131.68
N GLN A 330 -44.07 5.48 -131.27
CA GLN A 330 -42.92 5.87 -132.08
C GLN A 330 -42.80 4.99 -133.34
N LYS A 331 -42.97 3.65 -133.19
CA LYS A 331 -42.97 2.71 -134.32
C LYS A 331 -44.17 2.90 -135.24
N GLU A 332 -45.37 3.08 -134.68
CA GLU A 332 -46.59 3.30 -135.47
C GLU A 332 -46.49 4.57 -136.33
N ARG A 333 -45.97 5.67 -135.76
CA ARG A 333 -45.66 6.91 -136.50
C ARG A 333 -44.70 6.67 -137.66
N ASP A 334 -43.64 5.89 -137.45
CA ASP A 334 -42.61 5.70 -138.47
C ASP A 334 -43.07 4.75 -139.59
N VAL A 335 -43.95 3.78 -139.29
CA VAL A 335 -44.70 3.01 -140.31
C VAL A 335 -45.63 3.91 -141.13
N LEU A 336 -46.33 4.85 -140.49
CA LEU A 336 -47.22 5.80 -141.19
C LEU A 336 -46.45 6.80 -142.06
N ARG A 337 -45.24 7.23 -141.66
CA ARG A 337 -44.40 8.11 -142.49
C ARG A 337 -44.02 7.45 -143.82
N ASN A 338 -43.49 6.23 -143.79
CA ASN A 338 -43.02 5.56 -145.01
C ASN A 338 -44.15 5.38 -146.04
N ARG A 339 -45.37 5.04 -145.59
CA ARG A 339 -46.57 4.95 -146.45
C ARG A 339 -46.98 6.28 -147.08
N LEU A 340 -46.65 7.41 -146.47
CA LEU A 340 -46.95 8.74 -147.00
C LEU A 340 -45.97 9.13 -148.12
N GLU A 341 -44.73 8.64 -148.06
CA GLU A 341 -43.67 8.94 -149.03
C GLU A 341 -43.82 8.12 -150.32
N GLU A 342 -44.37 6.90 -150.26
CA GLU A 342 -44.64 6.05 -151.44
C GLU A 342 -45.79 6.59 -152.33
N LEU A 343 -46.81 7.23 -151.74
CA LEU A 343 -47.99 7.73 -152.46
C LEU A 343 -47.74 9.03 -153.26
N ALA A 344 -46.64 9.74 -153.01
CA ALA A 344 -46.36 11.05 -153.61
C ALA A 344 -45.80 11.00 -155.05
N ALA A 345 -45.59 9.80 -155.62
CA ALA A 345 -44.75 9.62 -156.81
C ALA A 345 -45.49 9.56 -158.17
N GLN A 346 -46.84 9.50 -158.21
CA GLN A 346 -47.60 9.22 -159.44
C GLN A 346 -48.59 10.35 -159.82
N GLY A 347 -48.10 11.42 -160.47
CA GLY A 347 -48.99 12.48 -160.98
C GLY A 347 -48.32 13.55 -161.83
N ARG A 348 -48.16 13.31 -163.15
CA ARG A 348 -47.74 14.33 -164.13
C ARG A 348 -48.26 14.03 -165.55
N GLU A 349 -49.50 14.42 -165.87
CA GLU A 349 -49.93 14.46 -167.29
C GLU A 349 -51.11 15.41 -167.60
N GLY A 350 -51.41 16.38 -166.73
CA GLY A 350 -52.42 17.42 -167.01
C GLY A 350 -53.89 17.01 -166.91
N TRP A 351 -54.17 15.77 -166.49
CA TRP A 351 -55.53 15.31 -166.17
C TRP A 351 -55.91 15.70 -164.73
N VAL A 352 -57.15 16.15 -164.53
CA VAL A 352 -57.72 16.47 -163.21
C VAL A 352 -58.62 15.32 -162.78
N TYR A 353 -58.47 14.84 -161.54
CA TYR A 353 -59.32 13.79 -160.98
C TYR A 353 -60.57 14.38 -160.33
N PHE A 354 -61.73 13.83 -160.69
CA PHE A 354 -63.01 14.08 -160.03
C PHE A 354 -63.81 12.78 -160.04
N SER A 355 -64.06 12.19 -158.86
CA SER A 355 -64.44 10.78 -158.74
C SER A 355 -65.72 10.43 -159.52
N PRO A 356 -65.73 9.35 -160.35
CA PRO A 356 -64.72 8.29 -160.48
C PRO A 356 -63.71 8.50 -161.64
N ASN A 357 -63.70 9.68 -162.26
CA ASN A 357 -63.11 9.91 -163.59
C ASN A 357 -61.90 10.86 -163.58
N LEU A 358 -61.16 10.82 -164.68
CA LEU A 358 -60.11 11.77 -165.06
C LEU A 358 -60.61 12.63 -166.22
N TYR A 359 -60.47 13.95 -166.07
CA TYR A 359 -60.90 14.95 -167.05
C TYR A 359 -59.71 15.71 -167.61
N PHE A 360 -59.73 15.99 -168.91
CA PHE A 360 -58.78 16.86 -169.59
C PHE A 360 -59.54 17.96 -170.33
N ILE A 361 -59.20 19.22 -170.08
CA ILE A 361 -59.79 20.39 -170.73
C ILE A 361 -58.74 20.95 -171.68
N SER A 362 -59.07 21.05 -172.97
CA SER A 362 -58.13 21.56 -173.96
C SER A 362 -57.78 23.03 -173.73
N THR A 363 -56.55 23.41 -174.04
CA THR A 363 -56.15 24.82 -174.15
C THR A 363 -56.46 25.39 -175.54
N GLU A 364 -56.24 24.58 -176.58
CA GLU A 364 -56.55 24.84 -177.99
C GLU A 364 -58.06 24.85 -178.28
N LYS A 365 -58.45 25.40 -179.44
CA LYS A 365 -59.85 25.46 -179.91
C LYS A 365 -60.03 24.78 -181.27
N LYS A 366 -60.98 23.83 -181.37
CA LYS A 366 -61.23 22.95 -182.53
C LYS A 366 -62.74 22.78 -182.77
N SER A 367 -63.13 22.27 -183.94
CA SER A 367 -64.51 21.84 -184.21
C SER A 367 -64.90 20.65 -183.33
N TRP A 368 -66.20 20.42 -183.12
CA TRP A 368 -66.69 19.35 -182.23
C TRP A 368 -66.17 17.98 -182.66
N THR A 369 -66.13 17.74 -183.98
CA THR A 369 -65.64 16.48 -184.56
C THR A 369 -64.12 16.32 -184.42
N GLU A 370 -63.34 17.40 -184.57
CA GLU A 370 -61.89 17.41 -184.32
C GLU A 370 -61.57 17.17 -182.83
N GLY A 371 -62.28 17.86 -181.92
CA GLY A 371 -62.11 17.70 -180.47
C GLY A 371 -62.43 16.28 -179.99
N ARG A 372 -63.51 15.68 -180.51
CA ARG A 372 -63.85 14.28 -180.25
C ARG A 372 -62.75 13.30 -180.71
N GLN A 373 -62.15 13.54 -181.87
CA GLN A 373 -61.03 12.72 -182.34
C GLN A 373 -59.79 12.85 -181.44
N ASP A 374 -59.51 14.04 -180.88
CA ASP A 374 -58.41 14.23 -179.94
C ASP A 374 -58.64 13.54 -178.59
N CYS A 375 -59.87 13.50 -178.07
CA CYS A 375 -60.17 12.66 -176.90
C CYS A 375 -59.88 11.17 -177.20
N LYS A 376 -60.33 10.68 -178.35
CA LYS A 376 -60.13 9.27 -178.74
C LYS A 376 -58.67 8.88 -178.90
N LYS A 377 -57.81 9.77 -179.39
CA LYS A 377 -56.34 9.55 -179.42
C LYS A 377 -55.75 9.35 -178.03
N ASN A 378 -56.34 9.95 -177.00
CA ASN A 378 -55.85 9.92 -175.61
C ASN A 378 -56.54 8.87 -174.72
N GLY A 379 -57.23 7.89 -175.33
CA GLY A 379 -57.96 6.83 -174.62
C GLY A 379 -59.20 7.34 -173.87
N ALA A 380 -59.79 8.44 -174.35
CA ALA A 380 -60.93 9.13 -173.76
C ALA A 380 -62.03 9.37 -174.81
N GLU A 381 -63.14 9.94 -174.38
CA GLU A 381 -64.24 10.40 -175.24
C GLU A 381 -64.58 11.86 -174.86
N LEU A 382 -65.33 12.60 -175.68
CA LEU A 382 -65.90 13.87 -175.18
C LEU A 382 -66.76 13.59 -173.93
N VAL A 383 -66.71 14.48 -172.94
CA VAL A 383 -67.37 14.25 -171.65
C VAL A 383 -68.89 14.01 -171.78
N THR A 384 -69.37 12.93 -171.16
CA THR A 384 -70.79 12.65 -170.97
C THR A 384 -71.16 13.05 -169.55
N ILE A 385 -71.80 14.21 -169.37
CA ILE A 385 -72.11 14.76 -168.04
C ILE A 385 -73.32 14.04 -167.45
N LYS A 386 -73.13 13.35 -166.32
CA LYS A 386 -74.08 12.42 -165.68
C LYS A 386 -74.66 12.96 -164.38
N THR A 387 -73.97 13.88 -163.69
CA THR A 387 -74.45 14.44 -162.41
C THR A 387 -74.33 15.97 -162.36
N LYS A 388 -75.00 16.59 -161.38
CA LYS A 388 -74.99 18.04 -161.18
C LYS A 388 -73.65 18.53 -160.61
N GLU A 389 -73.02 17.70 -159.79
CA GLU A 389 -71.71 17.93 -159.20
C GLU A 389 -70.61 17.88 -160.28
N GLU A 390 -70.75 16.99 -161.28
CA GLU A 390 -69.88 16.95 -162.46
C GLU A 390 -70.06 18.19 -163.35
N GLN A 391 -71.30 18.61 -163.61
CA GLN A 391 -71.59 19.87 -164.31
C GLN A 391 -70.94 21.08 -163.61
N GLU A 392 -71.10 21.20 -162.29
CA GLU A 392 -70.53 22.30 -161.50
C GLU A 392 -69.00 22.25 -161.43
N PHE A 393 -68.40 21.07 -161.31
CA PHE A 393 -66.96 20.87 -161.39
C PHE A 393 -66.40 21.36 -162.73
N LEU A 394 -66.99 20.95 -163.86
CA LEU A 394 -66.51 21.33 -165.19
C LEU A 394 -66.65 22.83 -165.46
N VAL A 395 -67.78 23.43 -165.05
CA VAL A 395 -67.98 24.89 -165.03
C VAL A 395 -66.88 25.59 -164.25
N GLN A 396 -66.53 25.10 -163.06
CA GLN A 396 -65.47 25.68 -162.23
C GLN A 396 -64.09 25.57 -162.88
N GLN A 397 -63.75 24.44 -163.50
CA GLN A 397 -62.44 24.23 -164.14
C GLN A 397 -62.27 25.03 -165.44
N LEU A 398 -63.36 25.35 -166.15
CA LEU A 398 -63.31 26.21 -167.35
C LEU A 398 -63.02 27.67 -167.02
N GLY A 399 -63.52 28.15 -165.88
CA GLY A 399 -63.60 29.57 -165.60
C GLY A 399 -64.42 30.30 -166.67
N SER A 400 -64.04 31.53 -167.02
CA SER A 400 -64.73 32.32 -168.05
C SER A 400 -64.34 31.95 -169.50
N ASP A 401 -64.46 30.68 -169.86
CA ASP A 401 -64.37 30.19 -171.25
C ASP A 401 -65.43 29.08 -171.50
N LYS A 402 -65.45 28.54 -172.72
CA LYS A 402 -66.41 27.53 -173.17
C LYS A 402 -65.77 26.41 -173.99
N ALA A 403 -66.38 25.23 -173.93
CA ALA A 403 -65.84 23.99 -174.50
C ALA A 403 -66.93 23.05 -175.02
N TRP A 404 -66.63 22.27 -176.05
CA TRP A 404 -67.46 21.15 -176.51
C TRP A 404 -67.59 20.05 -175.46
N ILE A 405 -68.84 19.60 -175.26
CA ILE A 405 -69.19 18.40 -174.50
C ILE A 405 -69.69 17.30 -175.45
N GLY A 406 -69.87 16.08 -174.95
CA GLY A 406 -70.24 14.92 -175.75
C GLY A 406 -71.68 14.90 -176.30
N LEU A 407 -72.40 16.01 -176.33
CA LEU A 407 -73.83 16.07 -176.63
C LEU A 407 -74.07 16.67 -178.04
N ASN A 408 -74.91 16.00 -178.83
CA ASN A 408 -75.21 16.35 -180.24
C ASN A 408 -76.54 15.74 -180.70
N ASP A 409 -77.27 16.38 -181.62
CA ASP A 409 -78.50 15.85 -182.21
C ASP A 409 -78.46 15.64 -183.74
N ARG A 410 -77.38 16.07 -184.42
CA ARG A 410 -76.86 15.78 -185.80
C ARG A 410 -77.46 14.69 -186.71
N ASN A 411 -78.11 13.68 -186.14
CA ASN A 411 -78.75 12.57 -186.83
C ASN A 411 -80.28 12.72 -186.93
N THR A 412 -80.90 13.52 -186.05
CA THR A 412 -82.35 13.76 -185.97
C THR A 412 -82.58 15.02 -185.12
N GLU A 413 -83.05 16.09 -185.76
CA GLU A 413 -83.25 17.41 -185.15
C GLU A 413 -84.02 17.37 -183.82
N GLY A 414 -83.60 18.19 -182.85
CA GLY A 414 -84.12 18.24 -181.48
C GLY A 414 -83.90 16.98 -180.64
N THR A 415 -83.27 15.93 -181.17
CA THR A 415 -83.17 14.59 -180.53
C THR A 415 -81.76 14.34 -179.99
N TRP A 416 -81.39 15.13 -178.98
CA TRP A 416 -80.06 15.17 -178.36
C TRP A 416 -79.60 13.83 -177.76
N LYS A 417 -78.40 13.42 -178.16
CA LYS A 417 -77.72 12.19 -177.73
C LYS A 417 -76.27 12.44 -177.36
N TRP A 418 -75.79 11.67 -176.39
CA TRP A 418 -74.40 11.64 -176.03
C TRP A 418 -73.56 10.84 -177.04
N VAL A 419 -72.27 11.10 -177.04
CA VAL A 419 -71.23 10.44 -177.85
C VAL A 419 -71.16 8.93 -177.65
N ASP A 420 -71.54 8.42 -176.48
CA ASP A 420 -71.68 6.98 -176.19
C ASP A 420 -72.98 6.36 -176.77
N GLY A 421 -73.87 7.18 -177.34
CA GLY A 421 -75.13 6.78 -177.95
C GLY A 421 -76.34 6.85 -177.02
N THR A 422 -76.16 7.18 -175.74
CA THR A 422 -77.28 7.36 -174.80
C THR A 422 -78.11 8.61 -175.13
N ALA A 423 -79.41 8.55 -174.87
CA ALA A 423 -80.30 9.71 -175.03
C ALA A 423 -80.14 10.69 -173.87
N LEU A 424 -80.36 11.98 -174.12
CA LEU A 424 -80.32 13.00 -173.08
C LEU A 424 -81.45 12.82 -172.06
N THR A 425 -81.11 12.60 -170.79
CA THR A 425 -82.07 12.40 -169.69
C THR A 425 -82.15 13.58 -168.72
N THR A 426 -81.08 14.35 -168.56
CA THR A 426 -80.99 15.56 -167.74
C THR A 426 -80.19 16.59 -168.50
N ALA A 427 -80.73 17.81 -168.64
CA ALA A 427 -80.14 18.86 -169.44
C ALA A 427 -79.82 20.10 -168.60
N TYR A 428 -78.73 20.79 -168.94
CA TYR A 428 -78.30 22.03 -168.28
C TYR A 428 -78.17 23.20 -169.26
N TRP A 429 -79.05 23.26 -170.27
CA TRP A 429 -79.16 24.38 -171.21
C TRP A 429 -79.33 25.73 -170.50
N VAL A 430 -78.72 26.79 -171.03
CA VAL A 430 -78.98 28.16 -170.53
C VAL A 430 -80.36 28.67 -171.03
N PRO A 431 -80.98 29.68 -170.39
CA PRO A 431 -82.33 30.12 -170.75
C PRO A 431 -82.42 30.69 -172.17
N GLY A 432 -82.97 29.89 -173.08
CA GLY A 432 -83.04 30.15 -174.52
C GLY A 432 -82.83 28.87 -175.35
N GLU A 433 -81.97 27.98 -174.84
CA GLU A 433 -81.38 26.89 -175.63
C GLU A 433 -82.06 25.52 -175.35
N PRO A 434 -82.00 24.56 -176.30
CA PRO A 434 -81.47 24.67 -177.65
C PRO A 434 -82.39 25.50 -178.55
N ASN A 435 -81.81 26.31 -179.43
CA ASN A 435 -82.51 27.32 -180.23
C ASN A 435 -82.44 27.07 -181.76
N ASP A 436 -81.47 26.28 -182.25
CA ASP A 436 -81.21 25.96 -183.67
C ASP A 436 -81.00 27.16 -184.65
N MET A 437 -80.42 28.27 -184.18
CA MET A 437 -80.08 29.42 -185.03
C MET A 437 -78.86 29.15 -185.92
N ASP A 438 -79.15 28.79 -187.17
CA ASP A 438 -78.18 28.39 -188.22
C ASP A 438 -77.65 26.94 -188.09
N ASN A 439 -78.53 25.97 -187.75
CA ASN A 439 -78.24 24.53 -187.80
C ASN A 439 -77.18 24.16 -186.72
N GLU A 440 -77.57 24.26 -185.44
CA GLU A 440 -76.67 24.34 -184.27
C GLU A 440 -76.34 22.98 -183.59
N ASP A 441 -76.25 21.86 -184.33
CA ASP A 441 -76.37 20.45 -183.87
C ASP A 441 -75.43 19.91 -182.74
N CYS A 442 -74.55 20.72 -182.14
CA CYS A 442 -73.53 20.30 -181.17
C CYS A 442 -73.54 21.17 -179.91
N ALA A 443 -73.46 20.57 -178.72
CA ALA A 443 -73.49 21.32 -177.48
C ALA A 443 -72.09 21.74 -176.97
N GLU A 444 -71.95 23.01 -176.61
CA GLU A 444 -70.86 23.54 -175.80
C GLU A 444 -71.33 23.88 -174.37
N ILE A 445 -70.48 23.63 -173.37
CA ILE A 445 -70.65 24.10 -172.00
C ILE A 445 -69.97 25.46 -171.82
N TRP A 446 -70.62 26.34 -171.06
CA TRP A 446 -70.16 27.68 -170.71
C TRP A 446 -69.86 27.77 -169.21
N GLY A 447 -68.69 28.31 -168.85
CA GLY A 447 -68.33 28.58 -167.44
C GLY A 447 -68.53 30.04 -166.99
N PHE A 448 -69.06 30.91 -167.87
CA PHE A 448 -69.23 32.35 -167.59
C PHE A 448 -70.09 32.59 -166.34
N PRO A 449 -69.70 33.47 -165.39
CA PRO A 449 -70.38 33.62 -164.10
C PRO A 449 -71.87 33.99 -164.17
N ASP A 450 -72.29 34.65 -165.24
CA ASP A 450 -73.67 35.05 -165.53
C ASP A 450 -74.47 34.00 -166.33
N LYS A 451 -73.79 33.03 -166.97
CA LYS A 451 -74.38 32.01 -167.85
C LYS A 451 -73.64 30.68 -167.75
N GLN A 452 -73.87 29.96 -166.66
CA GLN A 452 -73.32 28.63 -166.41
C GLN A 452 -74.31 27.55 -166.86
N GLY A 453 -73.98 26.82 -167.94
CA GLY A 453 -74.89 25.89 -168.58
C GLY A 453 -74.40 25.47 -169.97
N TRP A 454 -75.29 24.99 -170.82
CA TRP A 454 -75.00 24.56 -172.19
C TRP A 454 -75.65 25.47 -173.24
N ASN A 455 -75.04 25.54 -174.41
CA ASN A 455 -75.53 26.21 -175.62
C ASN A 455 -75.32 25.27 -176.80
N ASP A 456 -76.29 25.13 -177.68
CA ASP A 456 -76.15 24.50 -178.99
C ASP A 456 -75.30 25.38 -179.91
N ARG A 457 -74.61 24.81 -180.90
CA ARG A 457 -73.69 25.54 -181.78
C ARG A 457 -73.36 24.73 -183.04
N PRO A 458 -73.18 25.34 -184.24
CA PRO A 458 -72.85 24.58 -185.44
C PRO A 458 -71.53 23.85 -185.21
N CYS A 459 -71.54 22.54 -185.45
CA CYS A 459 -70.46 21.62 -185.08
C CYS A 459 -69.07 21.97 -185.67
N ASN A 460 -69.01 22.89 -186.65
CA ASN A 460 -67.80 23.41 -187.26
C ASN A 460 -67.09 24.51 -186.44
N GLY A 461 -67.77 25.11 -185.46
CA GLY A 461 -67.28 26.22 -184.64
C GLY A 461 -66.06 25.82 -183.80
N LYS A 462 -65.07 26.71 -183.65
CA LYS A 462 -63.84 26.39 -182.92
C LYS A 462 -63.85 26.90 -181.49
N VAL A 463 -64.13 25.99 -180.54
CA VAL A 463 -64.03 26.20 -179.08
C VAL A 463 -63.18 25.12 -178.43
N ARG A 464 -62.94 25.20 -177.11
CA ARG A 464 -62.21 24.14 -176.39
C ARG A 464 -62.99 22.83 -176.44
N TRP A 465 -62.46 21.76 -175.88
CA TRP A 465 -63.21 20.51 -175.69
C TRP A 465 -62.78 19.83 -174.40
N ILE A 466 -63.68 19.05 -173.81
CA ILE A 466 -63.43 18.32 -172.56
C ILE A 466 -63.46 16.82 -172.83
N CYS A 467 -62.40 16.12 -172.43
CA CYS A 467 -62.29 14.67 -172.52
C CYS A 467 -62.49 14.02 -171.15
N GLU A 468 -63.21 12.89 -171.13
CA GLU A 468 -63.48 12.05 -169.96
C GLU A 468 -62.89 10.65 -170.16
N LYS A 469 -62.24 10.09 -169.14
CA LYS A 469 -61.95 8.65 -169.02
C LYS A 469 -62.00 8.17 -167.57
N PRO A 470 -62.29 6.90 -167.28
CA PRO A 470 -62.26 6.38 -165.91
C PRO A 470 -60.87 6.52 -165.25
N SER A 471 -60.84 6.83 -163.95
CA SER A 471 -59.63 6.64 -163.15
C SER A 471 -59.41 5.15 -162.87
N GLN A 472 -58.15 4.71 -162.81
CA GLN A 472 -57.82 3.34 -162.42
C GLN A 472 -57.58 3.30 -160.91
N THR A 473 -58.53 2.72 -160.17
CA THR A 473 -58.36 2.41 -158.75
C THR A 473 -57.47 1.18 -158.59
N LEU A 474 -56.26 1.37 -158.05
CA LEU A 474 -55.49 0.29 -157.44
C LEU A 474 -56.05 -0.02 -156.03
N PRO A 475 -55.90 -1.25 -155.53
CA PRO A 475 -56.64 -1.78 -154.37
C PRO A 475 -56.13 -1.32 -153.00
#